data_AF-A0AA92P8C9-F1
#
_entry.id   AF-A0AA92P8C9-F1
#
_cell.length_a   1.000
_cell.length_b   1.000
_cell.length_c   1.000
_cell.angle_alpha   90.00
_cell.angle_beta   90.00
_cell.angle_gamma   90.00
#
_symmetry.space_group_name_H-M   'P 1'
#
loop_
_entity.id
_entity.type
_entity.pdbx_description
1 polymer ?
#
loop_
_entity_poly.entity_id
_entity_poly.type
_entity_poly.pdbx_seq_one_letter_code
_entity_poly.pdbx_strand_id
1 'polypeptide(L)'
;MGGLVLQPSIKTFISLGYAQTTISPVLVSQAEFPVDIIRDKASLITTRVFSVNPQQQEWDNGLILDNSASGTLIARKQIKQDKQSFYIYLVLTNHHVLSRYNSRYYIQTHDGLIHQAHQYSQTKLKNNDLGILWFYSPYEYKKATLGKSSNLKDNSKVFVAGFPCDLSSVEMYCPAKFFFSSGKVFLIDRPLVDGYQIGYTNDTKAGTSGGPVLNGQGQLVGINGRGKDDPASRQYRYPDNSGTPQITQEQSLALGIPIETYLQLAPKKPFNKILPEIKNIKFFNLLYEKNNTFDFSSSESSDFISKELAKYKIIVLVLVILEIFFMLICISKIINQKFNLNSALKKIEQLEKNHESSQELEEKLPEIKEPAKNPPIQEADFESN
;
A
#
# COMPACT_ATOMS: atom_id res chain seq x y z
N MET A 1 81.64 -49.48 -21.31
CA MET A 1 80.61 -49.46 -22.38
C MET A 1 79.32 -49.99 -21.78
N GLY A 2 78.24 -49.21 -21.79
CA GLY A 2 76.96 -49.63 -21.24
C GLY A 2 75.95 -48.50 -21.43
N GLY A 3 75.22 -48.59 -22.53
CA GLY A 3 74.34 -47.55 -23.06
C GLY A 3 73.06 -47.34 -22.26
N LEU A 4 72.52 -46.13 -22.45
CA LEU A 4 71.26 -45.63 -21.96
C LEU A 4 70.10 -46.19 -22.80
N VAL A 5 69.05 -46.70 -22.17
CA VAL A 5 67.72 -46.86 -22.79
C VAL A 5 66.68 -46.37 -21.79
N LEU A 6 65.84 -45.41 -22.21
CA LEU A 6 64.76 -44.82 -21.43
C LEU A 6 63.48 -45.68 -21.52
N GLN A 7 62.72 -45.78 -20.43
CA GLN A 7 61.34 -46.29 -20.39
C GLN A 7 60.39 -45.28 -19.73
N PRO A 8 59.10 -45.23 -20.15
CA PRO A 8 58.18 -44.15 -19.83
C PRO A 8 57.41 -44.35 -18.51
N SER A 9 57.05 -43.23 -17.88
CA SER A 9 56.29 -43.17 -16.62
C SER A 9 54.78 -43.36 -16.84
N ILE A 10 54.15 -44.28 -16.08
CA ILE A 10 52.69 -44.36 -15.94
C ILE A 10 52.32 -44.20 -14.46
N LYS A 11 51.41 -43.25 -14.23
CA LYS A 11 50.85 -42.86 -12.92
C LYS A 11 50.03 -44.00 -12.31
N THR A 12 50.35 -44.38 -11.07
CA THR A 12 49.59 -45.34 -10.27
C THR A 12 48.48 -44.62 -9.49
N PHE A 13 47.25 -45.08 -9.67
CA PHE A 13 46.08 -44.69 -8.86
C PHE A 13 46.11 -45.44 -7.52
N ILE A 14 45.95 -44.72 -6.41
CA ILE A 14 45.72 -45.31 -5.09
C ILE A 14 44.25 -45.07 -4.71
N SER A 15 43.56 -46.19 -4.46
CA SER A 15 42.21 -46.26 -3.90
C SER A 15 42.22 -45.82 -2.44
N LEU A 16 41.34 -44.88 -2.06
CA LEU A 16 41.05 -44.53 -0.68
C LEU A 16 39.59 -44.90 -0.40
N GLY A 17 39.39 -45.74 0.62
CA GLY A 17 38.09 -46.28 1.01
C GLY A 17 37.10 -45.20 1.43
N TYR A 18 35.86 -45.35 0.99
CA TYR A 18 34.73 -44.53 1.41
C TYR A 18 34.32 -44.91 2.84
N ALA A 19 34.64 -44.05 3.81
CA ALA A 19 33.87 -44.01 5.05
C ALA A 19 32.53 -43.34 4.75
N GLN A 20 31.44 -44.10 4.79
CA GLN A 20 30.09 -43.55 4.74
C GLN A 20 29.77 -42.88 6.09
N THR A 21 30.09 -41.59 6.20
CA THR A 21 29.48 -40.73 7.21
C THR A 21 28.06 -40.42 6.76
N THR A 22 27.07 -41.01 7.42
CA THR A 22 25.66 -40.61 7.27
C THR A 22 25.51 -39.21 7.83
N ILE A 23 25.70 -38.20 6.99
CA ILE A 23 25.33 -36.82 7.29
C ILE A 23 23.81 -36.77 7.21
N SER A 24 23.14 -36.86 8.38
CA SER A 24 21.76 -36.43 8.49
C SER A 24 21.63 -35.03 7.88
N PRO A 25 20.69 -34.77 6.97
CA PRO A 25 20.53 -33.44 6.42
C PRO A 25 20.16 -32.50 7.56
N VAL A 26 21.12 -31.71 8.02
CA VAL A 26 20.86 -30.55 8.84
C VAL A 26 19.93 -29.69 8.01
N LEU A 27 18.67 -29.58 8.44
CA LEU A 27 17.68 -28.70 7.86
C LEU A 27 18.23 -27.28 8.04
N VAL A 28 18.93 -26.76 7.04
CA VAL A 28 19.36 -25.35 7.04
C VAL A 28 18.07 -24.54 7.00
N SER A 29 17.65 -24.07 8.16
CA SER A 29 16.64 -23.02 8.29
C SER A 29 17.08 -21.89 7.37
N GLN A 30 16.35 -21.65 6.28
CA GLN A 30 16.66 -20.51 5.41
C GLN A 30 16.60 -19.25 6.27
N ALA A 31 17.72 -18.52 6.34
CA ALA A 31 17.82 -17.32 7.15
C ALA A 31 16.64 -16.38 6.86
N GLU A 32 15.99 -15.89 7.91
CA GLU A 32 14.91 -14.92 7.77
C GLU A 32 15.45 -13.62 7.14
N PHE A 33 14.64 -12.99 6.31
CA PHE A 33 14.98 -11.68 5.78
C PHE A 33 14.86 -10.61 6.88
N PRO A 34 15.67 -9.54 6.79
CA PRO A 34 15.45 -8.35 7.62
C PRO A 34 14.02 -7.84 7.49
N VAL A 35 13.45 -7.32 8.59
CA VAL A 35 12.05 -6.89 8.65
C VAL A 35 11.72 -5.83 7.58
N ASP A 36 12.64 -4.92 7.28
CA ASP A 36 12.42 -3.89 6.27
C ASP A 36 12.30 -4.48 4.86
N ILE A 37 13.08 -5.52 4.54
CA ILE A 37 12.95 -6.25 3.27
C ILE A 37 11.58 -6.93 3.17
N ILE A 38 11.06 -7.46 4.27
CA ILE A 38 9.73 -8.08 4.31
C ILE A 38 8.66 -7.00 4.16
N ARG A 39 8.81 -5.85 4.81
CA ARG A 39 7.92 -4.68 4.69
C ARG A 39 7.87 -4.18 3.23
N ASP A 40 9.01 -4.06 2.57
CA ASP A 40 9.09 -3.63 1.16
C ASP A 40 8.44 -4.64 0.23
N LYS A 41 8.67 -5.94 0.45
CA LYS A 41 7.97 -6.98 -0.30
C LYS A 41 6.47 -6.92 -0.09
N ALA A 42 6.03 -6.70 1.16
CA ALA A 42 4.62 -6.59 1.50
C ALA A 42 3.96 -5.38 0.83
N SER A 43 4.62 -4.21 0.82
CA SER A 43 4.07 -2.99 0.22
C SER A 43 3.85 -3.14 -1.30
N LEU A 44 4.72 -3.87 -1.99
CA LEU A 44 4.62 -4.07 -3.44
C LEU A 44 3.49 -5.02 -3.87
N ILE A 45 3.02 -5.90 -2.98
CA ILE A 45 2.00 -6.92 -3.29
C ILE A 45 0.65 -6.66 -2.63
N THR A 46 0.59 -5.74 -1.66
CA THR A 46 -0.64 -5.37 -0.96
C THR A 46 -1.33 -4.24 -1.71
N THR A 47 -2.63 -4.38 -1.93
CA THR A 47 -3.46 -3.36 -2.58
C THR A 47 -4.56 -2.89 -1.65
N ARG A 48 -4.98 -1.64 -1.75
CA ARG A 48 -6.24 -1.21 -1.15
C ARG A 48 -7.38 -1.65 -2.08
N VAL A 49 -8.37 -2.32 -1.52
CA VAL A 49 -9.59 -2.73 -2.23
C VAL A 49 -10.72 -1.86 -1.71
N PHE A 50 -11.45 -1.18 -2.57
CA PHE A 50 -12.59 -0.39 -2.13
C PHE A 50 -13.74 -0.47 -3.11
N SER A 51 -14.95 -0.21 -2.62
CA SER A 51 -16.14 -0.19 -3.44
C SER A 51 -16.91 1.11 -3.28
N VAL A 52 -17.55 1.53 -4.36
CA VAL A 52 -18.45 2.68 -4.36
C VAL A 52 -19.82 2.23 -4.80
N ASN A 53 -20.85 2.77 -4.15
CA ASN A 53 -22.23 2.52 -4.55
C ASN A 53 -22.67 3.61 -5.56
N PRO A 54 -22.83 3.29 -6.86
CA PRO A 54 -23.22 4.28 -7.85
C PRO A 54 -24.67 4.78 -7.69
N GLN A 55 -25.51 4.09 -6.92
CA GLN A 55 -26.90 4.46 -6.66
C GLN A 55 -27.05 5.39 -5.45
N GLN A 56 -26.00 5.52 -4.63
CA GLN A 56 -25.95 6.44 -3.50
C GLN A 56 -25.05 7.62 -3.86
N GLN A 57 -25.69 8.73 -4.23
CA GLN A 57 -25.05 9.98 -4.56
C GLN A 57 -25.37 10.99 -3.45
N GLU A 58 -24.36 11.66 -2.89
CA GLU A 58 -24.61 12.78 -1.96
C GLU A 58 -25.11 14.03 -2.71
N TRP A 59 -25.68 14.97 -1.96
CA TRP A 59 -26.15 16.27 -2.46
C TRP A 59 -25.06 17.09 -3.20
N ASP A 60 -23.77 16.74 -3.03
CA ASP A 60 -22.62 17.40 -3.68
C ASP A 60 -21.98 16.59 -4.84
N ASN A 61 -22.71 15.66 -5.47
CA ASN A 61 -22.25 14.86 -6.63
C ASN A 61 -21.08 13.88 -6.36
N GLY A 62 -20.74 13.63 -5.09
CA GLY A 62 -19.72 12.66 -4.68
C GLY A 62 -20.19 11.20 -4.78
N LEU A 63 -19.27 10.28 -5.10
CA LEU A 63 -19.49 8.82 -4.98
C LEU A 63 -19.23 8.40 -3.53
N ILE A 64 -20.18 7.70 -2.91
CA ILE A 64 -20.03 7.20 -1.54
C ILE A 64 -19.17 5.94 -1.53
N LEU A 65 -18.14 5.96 -0.68
CA LEU A 65 -17.33 4.81 -0.34
C LEU A 65 -18.15 3.84 0.52
N ASP A 66 -18.55 2.71 -0.05
CA ASP A 66 -19.40 1.69 0.60
C ASP A 66 -18.55 0.71 1.43
N ASN A 67 -17.34 0.43 0.97
CA ASN A 67 -16.38 -0.40 1.69
C ASN A 67 -14.94 -0.02 1.34
N SER A 68 -14.02 -0.26 2.26
CA SER A 68 -12.58 -0.16 2.00
C SER A 68 -11.83 -1.14 2.87
N ALA A 69 -11.03 -1.97 2.22
CA ALA A 69 -10.25 -3.03 2.82
C ALA A 69 -8.95 -3.27 2.04
N SER A 70 -8.41 -4.48 2.13
CA SER A 70 -7.15 -4.86 1.52
C SER A 70 -7.30 -6.01 0.52
N GLY A 71 -6.27 -6.20 -0.28
CA GLY A 71 -6.13 -7.30 -1.21
C GLY A 71 -4.67 -7.64 -1.42
N THR A 72 -4.42 -8.83 -1.95
CA THR A 72 -3.07 -9.37 -2.21
C THR A 72 -2.95 -9.77 -3.67
N LEU A 73 -1.97 -9.21 -4.39
CA LEU A 73 -1.62 -9.60 -5.77
C LEU A 73 -1.02 -11.01 -5.80
N ILE A 74 -1.75 -12.00 -6.32
CA ILE A 74 -1.34 -13.41 -6.26
C ILE A 74 -0.90 -13.99 -7.61
N ALA A 75 -1.46 -13.48 -8.71
CA ALA A 75 -1.17 -14.00 -10.04
C ALA A 75 -1.22 -12.88 -11.08
N ARG A 76 -0.49 -13.09 -12.16
CA ARG A 76 -0.42 -12.17 -13.29
C ARG A 76 -0.35 -12.96 -14.59
N LYS A 77 -1.03 -12.49 -15.63
CA LYS A 77 -0.85 -12.94 -17.02
C LYS A 77 -0.49 -11.76 -17.89
N GLN A 78 0.67 -11.83 -18.52
CA GLN A 78 1.06 -10.88 -19.55
C GLN A 78 0.36 -11.26 -20.86
N ILE A 79 -0.13 -10.26 -21.57
CA ILE A 79 -0.61 -10.38 -22.93
C ILE A 79 0.22 -9.43 -23.77
N LYS A 80 0.84 -10.00 -24.80
CA LYS A 80 1.66 -9.27 -25.75
C LYS A 80 0.81 -8.92 -26.96
N GLN A 81 0.83 -7.66 -27.34
CA GLN A 81 0.19 -7.15 -28.55
C GLN A 81 1.17 -6.21 -29.24
N ASP A 82 1.67 -6.62 -30.40
CA ASP A 82 2.72 -5.92 -31.15
C ASP A 82 3.94 -5.58 -30.27
N LYS A 83 4.28 -4.30 -30.15
CA LYS A 83 5.38 -3.78 -29.31
C LYS A 83 4.96 -3.44 -27.88
N GLN A 84 3.71 -3.71 -27.50
CA GLN A 84 3.17 -3.38 -26.17
C GLN A 84 2.81 -4.63 -25.37
N SER A 85 2.82 -4.49 -24.06
CA SER A 85 2.39 -5.52 -23.13
C SER A 85 1.40 -4.93 -22.14
N PHE A 86 0.37 -5.69 -21.84
CA PHE A 86 -0.52 -5.41 -20.73
C PHE A 86 -0.64 -6.65 -19.85
N TYR A 87 -1.09 -6.43 -18.62
CA TYR A 87 -1.08 -7.45 -17.58
C TYR A 87 -2.47 -7.56 -16.97
N ILE A 88 -2.96 -8.78 -16.84
CA ILE A 88 -4.15 -9.10 -16.05
C ILE A 88 -3.67 -9.62 -14.71
N TYR A 89 -4.22 -9.08 -13.62
CA TYR A 89 -3.89 -9.46 -12.26
C TYR A 89 -5.07 -10.16 -11.58
N LEU A 90 -4.73 -11.12 -10.72
CA LEU A 90 -5.66 -11.63 -9.72
C LEU A 90 -5.27 -11.08 -8.35
N VAL A 91 -6.27 -10.57 -7.66
CA VAL A 91 -6.16 -10.10 -6.28
C VAL A 91 -7.02 -10.99 -5.40
N LEU A 92 -6.38 -11.61 -4.41
CA LEU A 92 -7.06 -12.36 -3.38
C LEU A 92 -7.46 -11.39 -2.26
N THR A 93 -8.68 -11.50 -1.76
CA THR A 93 -9.21 -10.74 -0.63
C THR A 93 -10.18 -11.64 0.15
N ASN A 94 -10.81 -11.13 1.20
CA ASN A 94 -11.87 -11.88 1.87
C ASN A 94 -13.21 -11.79 1.13
N HIS A 95 -14.05 -12.80 1.31
CA HIS A 95 -15.39 -12.79 0.72
C HIS A 95 -16.26 -11.68 1.31
N HIS A 96 -16.16 -11.43 2.62
CA HIS A 96 -16.92 -10.34 3.28
C HIS A 96 -16.53 -8.94 2.79
N VAL A 97 -15.35 -8.76 2.17
CA VAL A 97 -14.98 -7.50 1.51
C VAL A 97 -15.81 -7.29 0.24
N LEU A 98 -16.21 -8.39 -0.40
CA LEU A 98 -16.90 -8.45 -1.70
C LEU A 98 -18.43 -8.59 -1.58
N SER A 99 -18.98 -8.62 -0.36
CA SER A 99 -20.42 -8.85 -0.12
C SER A 99 -21.27 -7.58 -0.19
N ARG A 100 -20.79 -6.53 -0.88
CA ARG A 100 -21.50 -5.26 -1.03
C ARG A 100 -22.42 -5.26 -2.25
N TYR A 101 -23.68 -4.90 -2.04
CA TYR A 101 -24.73 -4.93 -3.07
C TYR A 101 -24.56 -3.78 -4.07
N ASN A 102 -24.70 -4.07 -5.37
CA ASN A 102 -24.59 -3.10 -6.48
C ASN A 102 -23.30 -2.24 -6.49
N SER A 103 -22.27 -2.68 -5.78
CA SER A 103 -21.05 -1.90 -5.56
C SER A 103 -20.05 -2.11 -6.71
N ARG A 104 -19.43 -1.03 -7.19
CA ARG A 104 -18.32 -1.09 -8.15
C ARG A 104 -17.01 -1.14 -7.39
N TYR A 105 -16.17 -2.13 -7.70
CA TYR A 105 -14.89 -2.33 -7.01
C TYR A 105 -13.74 -1.64 -7.73
N TYR A 106 -12.78 -1.19 -6.92
CA TYR A 106 -11.54 -0.56 -7.37
C TYR A 106 -10.37 -1.10 -6.54
N ILE A 107 -9.21 -1.09 -7.18
CA ILE A 107 -7.93 -1.50 -6.59
C ILE A 107 -6.99 -0.32 -6.69
N GLN A 108 -6.44 0.11 -5.55
CA GLN A 108 -5.31 1.03 -5.52
C GLN A 108 -4.01 0.24 -5.34
N THR A 109 -3.09 0.39 -6.29
CA THR A 109 -1.76 -0.25 -6.26
C THR A 109 -0.75 0.56 -5.46
N HIS A 110 0.44 -0.01 -5.20
CA HIS A 110 1.46 0.58 -4.32
C HIS A 110 2.01 1.94 -4.81
N ASP A 111 1.86 2.22 -6.10
CA ASP A 111 2.21 3.48 -6.77
C ASP A 111 1.08 4.53 -6.69
N GLY A 112 -0.03 4.20 -6.01
CA GLY A 112 -1.18 5.07 -5.85
C GLY A 112 -2.18 5.04 -7.01
N LEU A 113 -1.89 4.30 -8.10
CA LEU A 113 -2.79 4.20 -9.24
C LEU A 113 -4.05 3.41 -8.89
N ILE A 114 -5.20 3.88 -9.40
CA ILE A 114 -6.51 3.26 -9.17
C ILE A 114 -6.95 2.55 -10.44
N HIS A 115 -7.32 1.28 -10.29
CA HIS A 115 -7.80 0.42 -11.37
C HIS A 115 -9.23 -0.02 -11.08
N GLN A 116 -10.11 0.03 -12.07
CA GLN A 116 -11.42 -0.62 -11.94
C GLN A 116 -11.21 -2.13 -11.82
N ALA A 117 -11.86 -2.72 -10.82
CA ALA A 117 -11.75 -4.14 -10.51
C ALA A 117 -13.09 -4.85 -10.74
N HIS A 118 -12.99 -6.10 -11.14
CA HIS A 118 -14.13 -6.96 -11.42
C HIS A 118 -14.07 -8.18 -10.52
N GLN A 119 -15.22 -8.55 -9.97
CA GLN A 119 -15.35 -9.78 -9.21
C GLN A 119 -15.26 -10.99 -10.12
N TYR A 120 -14.49 -11.99 -9.71
CA TYR A 120 -14.52 -13.29 -10.36
C TYR A 120 -15.84 -14.00 -10.03
N SER A 121 -16.53 -14.61 -11.01
CA SER A 121 -17.92 -15.10 -10.85
C SER A 121 -18.14 -16.14 -9.73
N GLN A 122 -17.08 -16.71 -9.17
CA GLN A 122 -17.10 -17.58 -7.98
C GLN A 122 -16.46 -16.85 -6.80
N THR A 123 -17.15 -15.83 -6.26
CA THR A 123 -16.60 -14.92 -5.23
C THR A 123 -16.52 -15.53 -3.84
N LYS A 124 -17.27 -16.59 -3.52
CA LYS A 124 -17.08 -17.38 -2.29
C LYS A 124 -16.45 -18.73 -2.65
N LEU A 125 -15.20 -18.94 -2.25
CA LEU A 125 -14.50 -20.21 -2.51
C LEU A 125 -14.99 -21.30 -1.54
N LYS A 126 -16.02 -22.05 -1.95
CA LYS A 126 -16.57 -23.23 -1.24
C LYS A 126 -16.71 -23.04 0.28
N ASN A 127 -17.47 -22.03 0.71
CA ASN A 127 -17.72 -21.71 2.12
C ASN A 127 -16.50 -21.18 2.91
N ASN A 128 -15.42 -20.78 2.24
CA ASN A 128 -14.34 -20.03 2.88
C ASN A 128 -14.56 -18.54 2.68
N ASP A 129 -14.08 -17.72 3.62
CA ASP A 129 -14.11 -16.27 3.53
C ASP A 129 -12.98 -15.74 2.63
N LEU A 130 -12.90 -16.30 1.42
CA LEU A 130 -11.98 -15.89 0.36
C LEU A 130 -12.76 -15.50 -0.89
N GLY A 131 -12.34 -14.40 -1.50
CA GLY A 131 -12.85 -13.89 -2.76
C GLY A 131 -11.73 -13.42 -3.70
N ILE A 132 -12.06 -13.36 -4.99
CA ILE A 132 -11.10 -13.02 -6.05
C ILE A 132 -11.63 -11.81 -6.82
N LEU A 133 -10.79 -10.79 -6.91
CA LEU A 133 -10.93 -9.69 -7.85
C LEU A 133 -9.92 -9.86 -8.98
N TRP A 134 -10.22 -9.25 -10.12
CA TRP A 134 -9.26 -9.10 -11.20
C TRP A 134 -9.33 -7.70 -11.79
N PHE A 135 -8.19 -7.22 -12.30
CA PHE A 135 -8.07 -5.97 -13.04
C PHE A 135 -6.97 -6.11 -14.09
N TYR A 136 -6.90 -5.18 -15.03
CA TYR A 136 -5.82 -5.11 -16.01
C TYR A 136 -5.03 -3.80 -15.85
N SER A 137 -3.76 -3.82 -16.24
CA SER A 137 -2.90 -2.64 -16.21
C SER A 137 -1.83 -2.72 -17.29
N PRO A 138 -1.43 -1.59 -17.91
CA PRO A 138 -0.23 -1.55 -18.74
C PRO A 138 1.06 -1.66 -17.91
N TYR A 139 0.99 -1.39 -16.59
CA TYR A 139 2.13 -1.44 -15.69
C TYR A 139 2.36 -2.84 -15.11
N GLU A 140 3.63 -3.17 -14.91
CA GLU A 140 4.05 -4.42 -14.31
C GLU A 140 4.16 -4.28 -12.78
N TYR A 141 3.25 -4.92 -12.05
CA TYR A 141 3.29 -5.05 -10.60
C TYR A 141 3.88 -6.39 -10.18
N LYS A 142 4.53 -6.38 -9.01
CA LYS A 142 4.99 -7.60 -8.35
C LYS A 142 3.78 -8.39 -7.85
N LYS A 143 3.93 -9.71 -7.87
CA LYS A 143 2.98 -10.65 -7.26
C LYS A 143 3.65 -11.33 -6.08
N ALA A 144 2.85 -11.80 -5.14
CA ALA A 144 3.30 -12.57 -4.01
C ALA A 144 4.13 -13.79 -4.46
N THR A 145 5.22 -14.04 -3.73
CA THR A 145 5.88 -15.35 -3.77
C THR A 145 5.13 -16.26 -2.82
N LEU A 146 4.59 -17.37 -3.33
CA LEU A 146 3.81 -18.28 -2.50
C LEU A 146 4.73 -19.11 -1.61
N GLY A 147 4.44 -19.12 -0.32
CA GLY A 147 5.06 -20.00 0.66
C GLY A 147 4.22 -21.25 0.90
N LYS A 148 4.45 -21.89 2.05
CA LYS A 148 3.60 -22.96 2.57
C LYS A 148 3.23 -22.64 4.01
N SER A 149 1.94 -22.60 4.35
CA SER A 149 1.51 -22.45 5.74
C SER A 149 1.90 -23.67 6.58
N SER A 150 1.99 -24.86 5.97
CA SER A 150 2.45 -26.08 6.66
C SER A 150 3.92 -26.05 7.10
N ASN A 151 4.71 -25.08 6.60
CA ASN A 151 6.07 -24.85 7.06
C ASN A 151 6.15 -23.90 8.26
N LEU A 152 5.03 -23.26 8.64
CA LEU A 152 4.99 -22.43 9.83
C LEU A 152 5.16 -23.31 11.07
N LYS A 153 5.82 -22.77 12.07
CA LYS A 153 5.94 -23.37 13.39
C LYS A 153 5.29 -22.45 14.40
N ASP A 154 4.66 -23.01 15.41
CA ASP A 154 4.14 -22.20 16.51
C ASP A 154 5.24 -21.31 17.08
N ASN A 155 4.85 -20.10 17.49
CA ASN A 155 5.72 -19.02 17.95
C ASN A 155 6.69 -18.44 16.90
N SER A 156 6.73 -18.93 15.65
CA SER A 156 7.51 -18.29 14.59
C SER A 156 6.91 -16.95 14.17
N LYS A 157 7.75 -16.07 13.60
CA LYS A 157 7.36 -14.70 13.28
C LYS A 157 6.57 -14.66 11.97
N VAL A 158 5.46 -13.94 11.98
CA VAL A 158 4.65 -13.64 10.79
C VAL A 158 4.34 -12.15 10.71
N PHE A 159 4.10 -11.69 9.50
CA PHE A 159 3.89 -10.28 9.19
C PHE A 159 2.56 -10.11 8.48
N VAL A 160 1.78 -9.11 8.90
CA VAL A 160 0.49 -8.78 8.30
C VAL A 160 0.60 -7.39 7.69
N ALA A 161 0.10 -7.25 6.47
CA ALA A 161 0.02 -5.96 5.80
C ALA A 161 -1.40 -5.65 5.32
N GLY A 162 -1.73 -4.37 5.16
CA GLY A 162 -3.04 -3.94 4.70
C GLY A 162 -3.21 -2.44 4.64
N PHE A 163 -4.44 -1.99 4.43
CA PHE A 163 -4.85 -0.58 4.36
C PHE A 163 -6.02 -0.35 5.32
N PRO A 164 -5.74 0.12 6.55
CA PRO A 164 -6.78 0.38 7.53
C PRO A 164 -7.78 1.40 7.03
N CYS A 165 -9.06 1.09 7.20
CA CYS A 165 -10.18 1.99 6.98
C CYS A 165 -11.39 1.45 7.74
N ASP A 166 -11.80 2.19 8.75
CA ASP A 166 -13.03 1.94 9.50
C ASP A 166 -14.05 3.00 9.11
N LEU A 167 -15.04 2.56 8.31
CA LEU A 167 -16.19 3.38 7.92
C LEU A 167 -17.34 3.28 8.93
N SER A 168 -17.24 2.36 9.88
CA SER A 168 -18.28 2.11 10.90
C SER A 168 -18.01 2.80 12.23
N SER A 169 -16.81 3.35 12.42
CA SER A 169 -16.45 4.11 13.61
C SER A 169 -17.13 5.48 13.64
N VAL A 170 -17.50 5.94 14.85
CA VAL A 170 -18.12 7.27 15.09
C VAL A 170 -17.25 8.39 14.50
N GLU A 171 -15.94 8.29 14.69
CA GLU A 171 -14.95 9.05 13.94
C GLU A 171 -14.45 8.18 12.78
N MET A 172 -14.90 8.44 11.56
CA MET A 172 -14.44 7.71 10.37
C MET A 172 -12.91 7.75 10.30
N TYR A 173 -12.26 6.59 10.44
CA TYR A 173 -10.81 6.49 10.42
C TYR A 173 -10.33 5.74 9.18
N CYS A 174 -10.04 6.48 8.12
CA CYS A 174 -9.60 5.93 6.84
C CYS A 174 -8.34 6.62 6.33
N PRO A 175 -7.19 6.39 6.98
CA PRO A 175 -5.93 7.03 6.59
C PRO A 175 -5.49 6.66 5.17
N ALA A 176 -5.98 5.53 4.62
CA ALA A 176 -5.56 4.99 3.32
C ALA A 176 -4.04 4.81 3.19
N LYS A 177 -3.36 4.61 4.34
CA LYS A 177 -1.91 4.41 4.42
C LYS A 177 -1.61 2.93 4.58
N PHE A 178 -0.48 2.53 4.00
CA PHE A 178 0.04 1.18 4.16
C PHE A 178 0.31 0.88 5.64
N PHE A 179 -0.23 -0.23 6.11
CA PHE A 179 -0.05 -0.76 7.45
C PHE A 179 0.75 -2.06 7.38
N PHE A 180 1.64 -2.24 8.35
CA PHE A 180 2.48 -3.42 8.47
C PHE A 180 2.74 -3.72 9.95
N SER A 181 2.43 -4.93 10.38
CA SER A 181 2.64 -5.39 11.75
C SER A 181 3.35 -6.74 11.77
N SER A 182 4.04 -7.04 12.87
CA SER A 182 4.66 -8.34 13.10
C SER A 182 4.15 -8.96 14.39
N GLY A 183 4.07 -10.29 14.43
CA GLY A 183 3.65 -11.03 15.61
C GLY A 183 4.06 -12.50 15.50
N LYS A 184 3.54 -13.31 16.41
CA LYS A 184 3.81 -14.75 16.48
C LYS A 184 2.61 -15.52 15.95
N VAL A 185 2.89 -16.59 15.22
CA VAL A 185 1.86 -17.47 14.68
C VAL A 185 1.57 -18.64 15.62
N PHE A 186 0.31 -19.06 15.62
CA PHE A 186 -0.22 -20.24 16.27
C PHE A 186 -1.09 -21.01 15.28
N LEU A 187 -0.76 -22.26 15.03
CA LEU A 187 -1.51 -23.11 14.12
C LEU A 187 -2.75 -23.66 14.80
N ILE A 188 -3.88 -23.59 14.11
CA ILE A 188 -5.13 -24.20 14.56
C ILE A 188 -5.20 -25.60 13.94
N ASP A 189 -5.46 -26.60 14.79
CA ASP A 189 -5.52 -28.02 14.46
C ASP A 189 -6.41 -28.33 13.25
N ARG A 190 -7.56 -27.66 13.13
CA ARG A 190 -8.50 -27.79 12.01
C ARG A 190 -9.19 -26.48 11.66
N PRO A 191 -9.70 -26.31 10.43
CA PRO A 191 -10.34 -25.07 10.02
C PRO A 191 -11.53 -24.70 10.90
N LEU A 192 -11.58 -23.43 11.30
CA LEU A 192 -12.73 -22.77 11.92
C LEU A 192 -13.80 -22.46 10.88
N VAL A 193 -14.95 -21.95 11.34
CA VAL A 193 -15.99 -21.43 10.46
C VAL A 193 -15.39 -20.43 9.46
N ASP A 194 -15.75 -20.61 8.19
CA ASP A 194 -15.26 -19.88 7.02
C ASP A 194 -13.77 -20.09 6.65
N GLY A 195 -13.14 -21.16 7.16
CA GLY A 195 -11.84 -21.62 6.65
C GLY A 195 -10.60 -21.04 7.32
N TYR A 196 -10.77 -20.29 8.41
CA TYR A 196 -9.67 -19.74 9.19
C TYR A 196 -8.91 -20.87 9.90
N GLN A 197 -7.58 -20.89 9.79
CA GLN A 197 -6.76 -21.96 10.39
C GLN A 197 -5.39 -21.47 10.88
N ILE A 198 -5.09 -20.18 10.68
CA ILE A 198 -3.85 -19.58 11.17
C ILE A 198 -4.24 -18.50 12.18
N GLY A 199 -3.81 -18.63 13.43
CA GLY A 199 -3.93 -17.60 14.45
C GLY A 199 -2.62 -16.82 14.58
N TYR A 200 -2.68 -15.53 14.91
CA TYR A 200 -1.47 -14.76 15.19
C TYR A 200 -1.71 -13.58 16.13
N THR A 201 -0.63 -13.16 16.80
CA THR A 201 -0.66 -12.06 17.77
C THR A 201 -0.47 -10.69 17.15
N ASN A 202 -0.33 -10.59 15.82
CA ASN A 202 -0.18 -9.31 15.13
C ASN A 202 -1.34 -8.37 15.46
N ASP A 203 -1.02 -7.08 15.57
CA ASP A 203 -2.07 -6.07 15.56
C ASP A 203 -2.69 -6.00 14.16
N THR A 204 -4.01 -5.93 14.13
CA THR A 204 -4.83 -5.82 12.94
C THR A 204 -5.81 -4.67 13.14
N LYS A 205 -6.13 -3.95 12.07
CA LYS A 205 -7.12 -2.87 12.10
C LYS A 205 -8.25 -3.16 11.12
N ALA A 206 -9.44 -2.63 11.37
CA ALA A 206 -10.51 -2.63 10.38
C ALA A 206 -9.96 -2.12 9.03
N GLY A 207 -10.32 -2.82 7.94
CA GLY A 207 -9.77 -2.58 6.59
C GLY A 207 -8.49 -3.37 6.25
N THR A 208 -7.80 -4.00 7.20
CA THR A 208 -6.65 -4.89 6.89
C THR A 208 -7.07 -6.26 6.34
N SER A 209 -8.35 -6.62 6.42
CA SER A 209 -8.91 -7.85 5.84
C SER A 209 -8.64 -7.93 4.33
N GLY A 210 -8.16 -9.09 3.88
CA GLY A 210 -7.76 -9.40 2.52
C GLY A 210 -6.27 -9.16 2.23
N GLY A 211 -5.56 -8.54 3.17
CA GLY A 211 -4.12 -8.31 3.07
C GLY A 211 -3.27 -9.57 3.32
N PRO A 212 -1.98 -9.55 2.95
CA PRO A 212 -1.13 -10.74 3.03
C PRO A 212 -0.68 -11.04 4.45
N VAL A 213 -0.55 -12.34 4.75
CA VAL A 213 0.22 -12.86 5.88
C VAL A 213 1.51 -13.47 5.33
N LEU A 214 2.66 -12.94 5.74
CA LEU A 214 3.99 -13.35 5.26
C LEU A 214 4.81 -14.05 6.33
N ASN A 215 5.62 -15.05 5.93
CA ASN A 215 6.64 -15.66 6.80
C ASN A 215 7.95 -14.84 6.83
N GLY A 216 8.95 -15.31 7.59
CA GLY A 216 10.28 -14.71 7.69
C GLY A 216 11.04 -14.58 6.37
N GLN A 217 10.64 -15.29 5.31
CA GLN A 217 11.21 -15.17 3.97
C GLN A 217 10.37 -14.25 3.05
N GLY A 218 9.40 -13.51 3.60
CA GLY A 218 8.51 -12.63 2.83
C GLY A 218 7.63 -13.40 1.83
N GLN A 219 7.38 -14.69 2.08
CA GLN A 219 6.51 -15.52 1.26
C GLN A 219 5.09 -15.50 1.85
N LEU A 220 4.10 -15.45 0.96
CA LEU A 220 2.68 -15.47 1.32
C LEU A 220 2.29 -16.85 1.85
N VAL A 221 1.89 -16.90 3.12
CA VAL A 221 1.45 -18.11 3.83
C VAL A 221 -0.03 -18.09 4.17
N GLY A 222 -0.68 -16.92 4.12
CA GLY A 222 -2.12 -16.80 4.33
C GLY A 222 -2.68 -15.44 3.97
N ILE A 223 -3.99 -15.30 4.10
CA ILE A 223 -4.74 -14.05 3.92
C ILE A 223 -5.36 -13.65 5.24
N ASN A 224 -5.05 -12.44 5.70
CA ASN A 224 -5.60 -11.87 6.93
C ASN A 224 -7.10 -11.63 6.75
N GLY A 225 -7.93 -11.98 7.73
CA GLY A 225 -9.38 -11.78 7.59
C GLY A 225 -10.16 -11.39 8.84
N ARG A 226 -9.72 -11.78 10.04
CA ARG A 226 -10.37 -11.35 11.29
C ARG A 226 -9.37 -10.80 12.28
N GLY A 227 -9.77 -9.74 12.99
CA GLY A 227 -8.98 -9.20 14.08
C GLY A 227 -9.10 -10.01 15.37
N LYS A 228 -8.31 -9.64 16.37
CA LYS A 228 -8.42 -10.15 17.73
C LYS A 228 -9.82 -9.82 18.28
N ASP A 229 -10.40 -10.77 19.01
CA ASP A 229 -11.69 -10.59 19.69
C ASP A 229 -11.66 -11.36 21.02
N ASP A 230 -12.73 -11.26 21.81
CA ASP A 230 -12.91 -12.03 23.03
C ASP A 230 -12.78 -13.54 22.75
N PRO A 231 -12.07 -14.31 23.60
CA PRO A 231 -11.92 -15.77 23.47
C PRO A 231 -13.23 -16.56 23.29
N ALA A 232 -14.35 -16.07 23.83
CA ALA A 232 -15.67 -16.68 23.68
C ALA A 232 -16.40 -16.30 22.37
N SER A 233 -15.80 -15.42 21.56
CA SER A 233 -16.37 -14.95 20.30
C SER A 233 -16.66 -16.11 19.33
N ARG A 234 -17.74 -15.96 18.58
CA ARG A 234 -18.18 -16.95 17.58
C ARG A 234 -17.15 -17.16 16.47
N GLN A 235 -16.22 -16.22 16.29
CA GLN A 235 -15.18 -16.35 15.26
C GLN A 235 -14.20 -17.50 15.50
N TYR A 236 -14.05 -17.95 16.75
CA TYR A 236 -13.16 -19.04 17.14
C TYR A 236 -13.82 -20.42 17.13
N ARG A 237 -15.07 -20.54 16.66
CA ARG A 237 -15.81 -21.81 16.69
C ARG A 237 -15.45 -22.71 15.52
N TYR A 238 -15.42 -24.02 15.78
CA TYR A 238 -15.42 -25.02 14.74
C TYR A 238 -16.80 -25.15 14.06
N PRO A 239 -16.87 -25.52 12.77
CA PRO A 239 -18.13 -25.65 12.04
C PRO A 239 -19.12 -26.67 12.61
N ASP A 240 -18.63 -27.69 13.32
CA ASP A 240 -19.43 -28.75 13.95
C ASP A 240 -19.90 -28.41 15.38
N ASN A 241 -19.66 -27.18 15.84
CA ASN A 241 -19.96 -26.70 17.19
C ASN A 241 -19.26 -27.48 18.32
N SER A 242 -18.16 -28.18 18.05
CA SER A 242 -17.43 -28.93 19.11
C SER A 242 -16.68 -28.04 20.13
N GLY A 243 -16.77 -26.71 19.99
CA GLY A 243 -16.06 -25.74 20.84
C GLY A 243 -15.13 -24.81 20.06
N THR A 244 -14.08 -24.34 20.74
CA THR A 244 -13.03 -23.45 20.22
C THR A 244 -11.64 -24.04 20.46
N PRO A 245 -10.61 -23.68 19.67
CA PRO A 245 -9.24 -24.12 19.91
C PRO A 245 -8.73 -23.67 21.29
N GLN A 246 -8.02 -24.55 22.00
CA GLN A 246 -7.45 -24.23 23.32
C GLN A 246 -6.62 -22.94 23.30
N ILE A 247 -5.80 -22.74 22.27
CA ILE A 247 -4.94 -21.56 22.17
C ILE A 247 -5.71 -20.23 22.12
N THR A 248 -6.94 -20.24 21.60
CA THR A 248 -7.80 -19.05 21.55
C THR A 248 -8.46 -18.74 22.89
N GLN A 249 -8.51 -19.72 23.80
CA GLN A 249 -8.98 -19.54 25.19
C GLN A 249 -7.90 -18.90 26.06
N GLU A 250 -6.63 -19.15 25.73
CA GLU A 250 -5.47 -18.63 26.47
C GLU A 250 -5.06 -17.22 26.00
N GLN A 251 -5.35 -16.88 24.74
CA GLN A 251 -5.00 -15.58 24.17
C GLN A 251 -5.91 -15.20 22.98
N SER A 252 -6.24 -13.92 22.87
CA SER A 252 -6.94 -13.38 21.71
C SER A 252 -6.02 -13.32 20.48
N LEU A 253 -6.42 -14.01 19.41
CA LEU A 253 -5.67 -14.11 18.16
C LEU A 253 -6.42 -13.46 17.01
N ALA A 254 -5.71 -12.73 16.15
CA ALA A 254 -6.22 -12.44 14.83
C ALA A 254 -6.14 -13.71 13.96
N LEU A 255 -6.99 -13.80 12.94
CA LEU A 255 -7.16 -15.02 12.15
C LEU A 255 -6.92 -14.78 10.66
N GLY A 256 -6.21 -15.73 10.06
CA GLY A 256 -5.98 -15.82 8.63
C GLY A 256 -6.37 -17.17 8.04
N ILE A 257 -6.62 -17.15 6.73
CA ILE A 257 -6.89 -18.35 5.93
C ILE A 257 -5.57 -18.80 5.27
N PRO A 258 -5.18 -20.07 5.40
CA PRO A 258 -3.99 -20.60 4.72
C PRO A 258 -3.99 -20.37 3.21
N ILE A 259 -2.82 -20.09 2.65
CA ILE A 259 -2.69 -19.91 1.19
C ILE A 259 -3.03 -21.19 0.42
N GLU A 260 -2.85 -22.36 1.03
CA GLU A 260 -3.23 -23.67 0.52
C GLU A 260 -4.73 -23.77 0.25
N THR A 261 -5.58 -23.11 1.05
CA THR A 261 -7.03 -23.07 0.81
C THR A 261 -7.32 -22.45 -0.56
N TYR A 262 -6.65 -21.35 -0.92
CA TYR A 262 -6.74 -20.80 -2.27
C TYR A 262 -6.18 -21.79 -3.31
N LEU A 263 -5.01 -22.37 -3.09
CA LEU A 263 -4.39 -23.28 -4.07
C LEU A 263 -5.26 -24.50 -4.40
N GLN A 264 -6.00 -25.02 -3.42
CA GLN A 264 -6.91 -26.16 -3.58
C GLN A 264 -8.23 -25.76 -4.28
N LEU A 265 -8.70 -24.54 -4.04
CA LEU A 265 -10.03 -24.07 -4.48
C LEU A 265 -9.99 -23.16 -5.71
N ALA A 266 -8.80 -22.71 -6.11
CA ALA A 266 -8.62 -21.77 -7.20
C ALA A 266 -9.27 -22.27 -8.50
N PRO A 267 -9.93 -21.38 -9.26
CA PRO A 267 -10.47 -21.73 -10.57
C PRO A 267 -9.37 -22.31 -11.47
N LYS A 268 -9.64 -23.46 -12.10
CA LYS A 268 -8.71 -24.03 -13.10
C LYS A 268 -8.54 -23.04 -14.25
N LYS A 269 -7.30 -22.71 -14.60
CA LYS A 269 -6.93 -21.75 -15.66
C LYS A 269 -7.70 -20.43 -15.52
N PRO A 270 -7.52 -19.67 -14.42
CA PRO A 270 -8.43 -18.58 -14.04
C PRO A 270 -8.51 -17.49 -15.12
N PHE A 271 -7.38 -17.19 -15.77
CA PHE A 271 -7.30 -16.21 -16.85
C PHE A 271 -8.05 -16.58 -18.13
N ASN A 272 -8.34 -17.86 -18.37
CA ASN A 272 -9.10 -18.26 -19.56
C ASN A 272 -10.56 -17.82 -19.49
N LYS A 273 -11.12 -17.71 -18.27
CA LYS A 273 -12.47 -17.18 -18.07
C LYS A 273 -12.54 -15.65 -18.14
N ILE A 274 -11.47 -14.97 -17.72
CA ILE A 274 -11.39 -13.50 -17.70
C ILE A 274 -11.20 -12.92 -19.11
N LEU A 275 -10.42 -13.60 -19.96
CA LEU A 275 -10.08 -13.10 -21.30
C LEU A 275 -11.31 -12.71 -22.17
N PRO A 276 -12.38 -13.53 -22.25
CA PRO A 276 -13.61 -13.14 -22.92
C PRO A 276 -14.30 -11.91 -22.31
N GLU A 277 -14.32 -11.78 -20.99
CA GLU A 277 -14.94 -10.64 -20.29
C GLU A 277 -14.23 -9.33 -20.63
N ILE A 278 -12.89 -9.36 -20.70
CA ILE A 278 -12.07 -8.21 -21.05
C ILE A 278 -12.33 -7.70 -22.46
N LYS A 279 -12.55 -8.59 -23.44
CA LYS A 279 -12.88 -8.21 -24.82
C LYS A 279 -14.18 -7.42 -24.96
N ASN A 280 -15.03 -7.41 -23.95
CA ASN A 280 -16.26 -6.63 -23.97
C ASN A 280 -16.09 -5.24 -23.31
N ILE A 281 -14.92 -4.94 -22.74
CA ILE A 281 -14.65 -3.64 -22.11
C ILE A 281 -14.29 -2.64 -23.21
N LYS A 282 -15.10 -1.58 -23.39
CA LYS A 282 -14.91 -0.55 -24.44
C LYS A 282 -13.49 0.03 -24.49
N PHE A 283 -12.88 0.29 -23.33
CA PHE A 283 -11.48 0.76 -23.25
C PHE A 283 -10.47 -0.30 -23.70
N PHE A 284 -10.73 -1.56 -23.38
CA PHE A 284 -9.93 -2.66 -23.91
C PHE A 284 -10.06 -2.74 -25.43
N ASN A 285 -11.27 -2.58 -25.97
CA ASN A 285 -11.47 -2.51 -27.43
C ASN A 285 -10.77 -1.31 -28.05
N LEU A 286 -10.72 -0.16 -27.39
CA LEU A 286 -9.93 0.99 -27.86
C LEU A 286 -8.42 0.71 -27.91
N LEU A 287 -7.90 -0.10 -26.97
CA LEU A 287 -6.51 -0.57 -27.01
C LEU A 287 -6.30 -1.73 -28.01
N TYR A 288 -7.33 -2.56 -28.21
CA TYR A 288 -7.28 -3.79 -28.99
C TYR A 288 -7.53 -3.55 -30.50
N GLU A 289 -8.51 -2.72 -30.87
CA GLU A 289 -8.91 -2.41 -32.25
C GLU A 289 -8.00 -1.41 -32.95
N LYS A 290 -7.19 -0.63 -32.22
CA LYS A 290 -6.27 0.34 -32.82
C LYS A 290 -5.27 -0.28 -33.81
N ASN A 291 -5.11 -1.62 -33.81
CA ASN A 291 -4.12 -2.33 -34.62
C ASN A 291 -4.70 -3.30 -35.68
N ASN A 292 -6.02 -3.40 -35.85
CA ASN A 292 -6.62 -4.13 -36.98
C ASN A 292 -7.38 -3.15 -37.88
N THR A 293 -6.68 -2.66 -38.91
CA THR A 293 -7.19 -1.94 -40.09
C THR A 293 -8.37 -1.00 -39.82
N PHE A 294 -8.09 0.20 -39.31
CA PHE A 294 -8.96 1.34 -39.57
C PHE A 294 -8.48 2.00 -40.86
N ASP A 295 -9.01 1.53 -41.99
CA ASP A 295 -8.89 2.25 -43.26
C ASP A 295 -9.76 3.50 -43.14
N PHE A 296 -9.12 4.67 -43.05
CA PHE A 296 -9.80 5.94 -42.89
C PHE A 296 -10.30 6.43 -44.26
N SER A 297 -11.26 5.70 -44.84
CA SER A 297 -11.99 6.13 -46.04
C SER A 297 -13.49 6.29 -45.73
N SER A 298 -13.83 7.05 -44.69
CA SER A 298 -15.12 7.75 -44.65
C SER A 298 -14.98 9.06 -43.87
N SER A 299 -15.23 10.15 -44.58
CA SER A 299 -14.76 11.51 -44.34
C SER A 299 -15.56 12.32 -43.30
N GLU A 300 -16.26 11.68 -42.36
CA GLU A 300 -17.09 12.42 -41.38
C GLU A 300 -16.71 12.19 -39.92
N SER A 301 -15.97 11.12 -39.58
CA SER A 301 -15.61 10.82 -38.18
C SER A 301 -14.20 11.31 -37.78
N SER A 302 -13.31 11.61 -38.73
CA SER A 302 -11.95 12.12 -38.45
C SER A 302 -12.00 13.54 -37.93
N ASP A 303 -12.94 14.31 -38.43
CA ASP A 303 -13.04 15.73 -38.13
C ASP A 303 -13.57 15.95 -36.71
N PHE A 304 -14.47 15.11 -36.23
CA PHE A 304 -14.95 15.13 -34.85
C PHE A 304 -13.87 14.67 -33.85
N ILE A 305 -13.19 13.55 -34.14
CA ILE A 305 -12.16 12.99 -33.25
C ILE A 305 -10.92 13.90 -33.21
N SER A 306 -10.51 14.49 -34.35
CA SER A 306 -9.39 15.43 -34.40
C SER A 306 -9.71 16.75 -33.68
N LYS A 307 -10.95 17.26 -33.79
CA LYS A 307 -11.41 18.45 -33.05
C LYS A 307 -11.44 18.21 -31.55
N GLU A 308 -11.92 17.06 -31.08
CA GLU A 308 -11.91 16.73 -29.64
C GLU A 308 -10.48 16.48 -29.11
N LEU A 309 -9.62 15.75 -29.83
CA LEU A 309 -8.21 15.59 -29.45
C LEU A 309 -7.45 16.92 -29.43
N ALA A 310 -7.76 17.85 -30.35
CA ALA A 310 -7.24 19.20 -30.32
C ALA A 310 -7.73 19.97 -29.08
N LYS A 311 -8.99 19.80 -28.69
CA LYS A 311 -9.57 20.39 -27.48
C LYS A 311 -8.86 19.91 -26.21
N TYR A 312 -8.61 18.60 -26.07
CA TYR A 312 -7.85 18.07 -24.94
C TYR A 312 -6.39 18.55 -24.92
N LYS A 313 -5.74 18.66 -26.10
CA LYS A 313 -4.40 19.26 -26.19
C LYS A 313 -4.39 20.73 -25.76
N ILE A 314 -5.41 21.50 -26.13
CA ILE A 314 -5.55 22.89 -25.71
C ILE A 314 -5.79 22.97 -24.19
N ILE A 315 -6.64 22.10 -23.62
CA ILE A 315 -6.89 22.06 -22.17
C ILE A 315 -5.60 21.75 -21.41
N VAL A 316 -4.84 20.73 -21.83
CA VAL A 316 -3.55 20.40 -21.20
C VAL A 316 -2.56 21.56 -21.33
N LEU A 317 -2.50 22.24 -22.49
CA LEU A 317 -1.64 23.40 -22.68
C LEU A 317 -2.04 24.57 -21.77
N VAL A 318 -3.34 24.82 -21.61
CA VAL A 318 -3.86 25.86 -20.70
C VAL A 318 -3.53 25.53 -19.24
N LEU A 319 -3.64 24.28 -18.81
CA LEU A 319 -3.26 23.86 -17.46
C LEU A 319 -1.76 24.06 -17.21
N VAL A 320 -0.91 23.70 -18.17
CA VAL A 320 0.54 23.95 -18.07
C VAL A 320 0.85 25.45 -18.02
N ILE A 321 0.18 26.27 -18.82
CA ILE A 321 0.34 27.74 -18.79
C ILE A 321 -0.11 28.32 -17.45
N LEU A 322 -1.21 27.81 -16.87
CA LEU A 322 -1.68 28.23 -15.55
C LEU A 322 -0.69 27.88 -14.44
N GLU A 323 -0.08 26.69 -14.47
CA GLU A 323 0.98 26.33 -13.53
C GLU A 323 2.22 27.23 -13.67
N ILE A 324 2.65 27.52 -14.90
CA ILE A 324 3.76 28.44 -15.16
C ILE A 324 3.42 29.86 -14.66
N PHE A 325 2.19 30.32 -14.89
CA PHE A 325 1.74 31.63 -14.43
C PHE A 325 1.70 31.72 -12.90
N PHE A 326 1.23 30.67 -12.23
CA PHE A 326 1.25 30.57 -10.77
C PHE A 326 2.68 30.61 -10.24
N MET A 327 3.60 29.87 -10.87
CA MET A 327 5.04 29.91 -10.55
C MET A 327 5.63 31.32 -10.72
N LEU A 328 5.27 32.05 -11.79
CA LEU A 328 5.72 33.43 -12.00
C LEU A 328 5.17 34.40 -10.94
N ILE A 329 3.92 34.23 -10.49
CA ILE A 329 3.36 35.02 -9.38
C ILE A 329 4.12 34.72 -8.08
N CYS A 330 4.42 33.45 -7.80
CA CYS A 330 5.22 33.06 -6.63
C CYS A 330 6.62 33.68 -6.67
N ILE A 331 7.29 33.62 -7.83
CA ILE A 331 8.61 34.24 -8.03
C ILE A 331 8.53 35.75 -7.84
N SER A 332 7.52 36.41 -8.40
CA SER A 332 7.30 37.85 -8.24
C SER A 332 7.09 38.24 -6.76
N LYS A 333 6.28 37.48 -6.01
CA LYS A 333 6.11 37.68 -4.56
C LYS A 333 7.43 37.53 -3.80
N ILE A 334 8.23 36.51 -4.11
CA ILE A 334 9.55 36.29 -3.48
C ILE A 334 10.50 37.45 -3.79
N ILE A 335 10.54 37.93 -5.04
CA ILE A 335 11.37 39.08 -5.43
C ILE A 335 10.93 40.34 -4.69
N ASN A 336 9.62 40.59 -4.60
CA ASN A 336 9.08 41.77 -3.94
C ASN A 336 9.35 41.74 -2.41
N GLN A 337 9.25 40.55 -1.80
CA GLN A 337 9.62 40.35 -0.40
C GLN A 337 11.12 40.60 -0.16
N LYS A 338 11.98 40.13 -1.08
CA LYS A 338 13.43 40.40 -1.04
C LYS A 338 13.75 41.89 -1.22
N PHE A 339 13.03 42.60 -2.08
CA PHE A 339 13.19 44.04 -2.28
C PHE A 339 12.76 44.84 -1.04
N ASN A 340 11.64 44.48 -0.42
CA ASN A 340 11.19 45.08 0.85
C ASN A 340 12.20 44.85 1.98
N LEU A 341 12.79 43.64 2.05
CA LEU A 341 13.82 43.34 3.04
C LEU A 341 15.06 44.23 2.85
N ASN A 342 15.52 44.39 1.61
CA ASN A 342 16.67 45.26 1.29
C ASN A 342 16.38 46.75 1.58
N SER A 343 15.15 47.20 1.36
CA SER A 343 14.71 48.56 1.71
C SER A 343 14.67 48.78 3.22
N ALA A 344 14.18 47.78 3.98
CA ALA A 344 14.19 47.80 5.43
C ALA A 344 15.62 47.81 6.01
N LEU A 345 16.52 46.98 5.46
CA LEU A 345 17.94 46.96 5.82
C LEU A 345 18.60 48.34 5.62
N LYS A 346 18.39 49.00 4.49
CA LYS A 346 18.91 50.37 4.26
C LYS A 346 18.38 51.41 5.25
N LYS A 347 17.11 51.28 5.67
CA LYS A 347 16.54 52.17 6.70
C LYS A 347 17.18 51.92 8.07
N ILE A 348 17.45 50.66 8.41
CA ILE A 348 18.14 50.30 9.66
C ILE A 348 19.57 50.86 9.66
N GLU A 349 20.34 50.67 8.59
CA GLU A 349 21.69 51.26 8.47
C GLU A 349 21.70 52.79 8.59
N GLN A 350 20.67 53.47 8.05
CA GLN A 350 20.54 54.91 8.18
C GLN A 350 20.19 55.35 9.61
N LEU A 351 19.37 54.58 10.32
CA LEU A 351 19.03 54.84 11.72
C LEU A 351 20.23 54.62 12.64
N GLU A 352 21.04 53.58 12.39
CA GLU A 352 22.28 53.34 13.13
C GLU A 352 23.27 54.51 12.98
N LYS A 353 23.49 55.00 11.75
CA LYS A 353 24.32 56.21 11.51
C LYS A 353 23.80 57.46 12.23
N ASN A 354 22.48 57.65 12.26
CA ASN A 354 21.87 58.78 12.95
C ASN A 354 21.96 58.65 14.48
N HIS A 355 21.94 57.42 15.01
CA HIS A 355 22.11 57.14 16.43
C HIS A 355 23.55 57.38 16.89
N GLU A 356 24.55 56.93 16.11
CA GLU A 356 25.96 57.22 16.39
C GLU A 356 26.24 58.73 16.42
N SER A 357 25.69 59.48 15.46
CA SER A 357 25.80 60.95 15.42
C SER A 357 25.12 61.63 16.62
N SER A 358 23.98 61.10 17.07
CA SER A 358 23.26 61.62 18.25
C SER A 358 24.01 61.35 19.56
N GLN A 359 24.63 60.18 19.71
CA GLN A 359 25.47 59.88 20.87
C GLN A 359 26.71 60.78 20.93
N GLU A 360 27.32 61.08 19.78
CA GLU A 360 28.45 62.02 19.68
C GLU A 360 28.07 63.47 20.05
N LEU A 361 26.78 63.82 19.94
CA LEU A 361 26.20 65.11 20.35
C LEU A 361 25.83 65.13 21.85
N GLU A 362 25.29 64.04 22.40
CA GLU A 362 24.97 63.94 23.84
C GLU A 362 26.22 63.90 24.72
N GLU A 363 27.32 63.29 24.27
CA GLU A 363 28.60 63.32 24.99
C GLU A 363 29.20 64.75 25.09
N LYS A 364 28.69 65.69 24.29
CA LYS A 364 29.10 67.11 24.28
C LYS A 364 28.18 68.05 25.08
N LEU A 365 27.10 67.55 25.70
CA LEU A 365 26.18 68.40 26.49
C LEU A 365 26.41 68.29 28.01
N PRO A 366 26.51 69.42 28.75
CA PRO A 366 26.78 69.41 30.20
C PRO A 366 25.54 69.11 31.06
N GLU A 367 25.71 68.25 32.08
CA GLU A 367 24.72 67.84 33.09
C GLU A 367 24.04 69.00 33.82
N ILE A 368 22.71 68.94 33.97
CA ILE A 368 21.95 69.81 34.88
C ILE A 368 21.20 68.95 35.92
N LYS A 369 21.44 69.27 37.19
CA LYS A 369 21.00 68.57 38.42
C LYS A 369 19.54 68.90 38.82
N GLU A 370 18.86 67.87 39.33
CA GLU A 370 17.59 67.81 40.12
C GLU A 370 17.63 68.59 41.47
N PRO A 371 16.59 68.60 42.36
CA PRO A 371 15.13 68.34 42.29
C PRO A 371 14.26 69.30 43.18
N ALA A 372 12.94 69.08 43.29
CA ALA A 372 12.14 69.43 44.50
C ALA A 372 10.91 68.52 44.73
N LYS A 373 10.72 68.11 46.00
CA LYS A 373 9.69 67.18 46.55
C LYS A 373 8.27 67.77 46.61
N ASN A 374 7.25 66.94 46.42
CA ASN A 374 5.84 67.24 46.75
C ASN A 374 5.38 66.56 48.07
N PRO A 375 4.43 67.16 48.83
CA PRO A 375 3.90 66.60 50.09
C PRO A 375 2.63 65.72 49.88
N PRO A 376 2.16 64.97 50.91
CA PRO A 376 1.22 63.86 50.76
C PRO A 376 -0.22 64.20 51.18
N ILE A 377 -1.26 63.71 50.48
CA ILE A 377 -2.67 63.75 50.94
C ILE A 377 -3.47 62.50 50.50
N GLN A 378 -3.91 61.76 51.54
CA GLN A 378 -5.17 61.05 51.87
C GLN A 378 -5.92 60.10 50.90
N GLU A 379 -6.27 58.96 51.51
CA GLU A 379 -7.22 57.90 51.13
C GLU A 379 -8.68 58.38 51.05
N ALA A 380 -9.45 57.79 50.14
CA ALA A 380 -10.91 57.76 50.20
C ALA A 380 -11.39 56.37 49.75
N ASP A 381 -12.14 55.73 50.66
CA ASP A 381 -12.84 54.46 50.52
C ASP A 381 -13.92 54.49 49.43
N PHE A 382 -14.09 53.37 48.73
CA PHE A 382 -15.39 52.97 48.17
C PHE A 382 -15.51 51.44 48.21
N GLU A 383 -16.27 50.96 49.19
CA GLU A 383 -16.77 49.57 49.28
C GLU A 383 -18.01 49.36 48.40
N SER A 384 -18.17 48.10 48.01
CA SER A 384 -19.29 47.50 47.30
C SER A 384 -20.58 47.39 48.13
N ASN A 385 -21.70 47.88 47.59
CA ASN A 385 -22.96 47.14 47.36
C ASN A 385 -24.04 48.04 46.76
#